data_AF-A0A2R4FNA6-F1
#
_entry.id   AF-A0A2R4FNA6-F1
#
_cell.length_a   1.000
_cell.length_b   1.000
_cell.length_c   1.000
_cell.angle_alpha   90.00
_cell.angle_beta   90.00
_cell.angle_gamma   90.00
#
_symmetry.space_group_name_H-M   'P 1'
#
loop_
_entity.id
_entity.type
_entity.pdbx_description
1 polymer ?
#
loop_
_entity_poly.entity_id
_entity_poly.type
_entity_poly.pdbx_seq_one_letter_code
_entity_poly.pdbx_strand_id
1 'polypeptide(L)'
;MISEASGLGSSRFGEDNMQFGKRLTVLVTLVLGSLVLSGTPAQAAYYNTYTTIASTPNTSCCTGVQGFAAGSTYLYSIKNRTNYDDTSVIYRVHKTTGARVLMTNGTNGGSTNPWLGHANDMTIVDIDAQHHMFVVTMKASGPQLVRLRYDGTTYYHAGSYQLRLNGAVATPSGIHRVSVTSTTITFMFKSGRTIYNGSLPLRASSGTIELTNAFNLQVDGALVNGAVVPDLGTFTNQGFFYDAPKKVLYYPLTKENRSIVLVYRNVSPTTTGTAPAAADLSFRITSSAYTFFEIEGVGISDGKLYFNTNRANSSGAHDAIHVFDGYVAA
;
A
#
# COMPACT_ATOMS: atom_id res chain seq x y z
N MET A 1 85.07 -14.03 -5.29
CA MET A 1 85.97 -14.68 -6.26
C MET A 1 85.19 -14.70 -7.58
N ILE A 2 85.49 -13.84 -8.57
CA ILE A 2 86.67 -13.90 -9.50
C ILE A 2 86.66 -15.25 -10.23
N SER A 3 86.66 -15.43 -11.56
CA SER A 3 86.87 -14.62 -12.79
C SER A 3 86.08 -15.29 -13.95
N GLU A 4 85.68 -14.59 -15.03
CA GLU A 4 86.31 -14.51 -16.39
C GLU A 4 87.05 -15.77 -16.89
N ALA A 5 87.08 -16.19 -18.17
CA ALA A 5 86.94 -15.52 -19.48
C ALA A 5 86.54 -16.55 -20.57
N SER A 6 85.90 -16.21 -21.69
CA SER A 6 86.49 -15.94 -23.02
C SER A 6 85.34 -16.08 -24.05
N GLY A 7 85.21 -15.41 -25.21
CA GLY A 7 86.07 -14.54 -25.99
C GLY A 7 85.91 -14.88 -27.48
N LEU A 8 85.55 -13.86 -28.31
CA LEU A 8 85.71 -13.75 -29.78
C LEU A 8 84.69 -14.53 -30.68
N GLY A 9 84.11 -13.98 -31.76
CA GLY A 9 84.19 -12.66 -32.40
C GLY A 9 83.77 -12.71 -33.90
N SER A 10 83.31 -11.55 -34.43
CA SER A 10 83.43 -11.08 -35.86
C SER A 10 82.47 -11.69 -36.91
N SER A 11 81.90 -11.01 -37.93
CA SER A 11 81.96 -9.64 -38.48
C SER A 11 80.97 -9.42 -39.66
N ARG A 12 80.52 -8.15 -39.83
CA ARG A 12 80.29 -7.32 -41.05
C ARG A 12 79.18 -7.72 -42.06
N PHE A 13 78.17 -6.90 -42.36
CA PHE A 13 78.08 -5.54 -42.99
C PHE A 13 78.03 -5.54 -44.54
N GLY A 14 76.90 -5.01 -45.04
CA GLY A 14 76.62 -4.42 -46.37
C GLY A 14 75.13 -4.02 -46.35
N GLU A 15 74.73 -2.73 -46.24
CA GLU A 15 74.65 -1.70 -47.31
C GLU A 15 73.99 -2.28 -48.59
N ASP A 16 72.93 -1.75 -49.19
CA ASP A 16 72.48 -0.35 -49.24
C ASP A 16 71.06 -0.22 -49.86
N ASN A 17 70.29 0.76 -49.36
CA ASN A 17 69.44 1.75 -50.05
C ASN A 17 68.38 1.33 -51.10
N MET A 18 67.09 1.57 -50.80
CA MET A 18 66.26 2.75 -51.20
C MET A 18 65.92 2.75 -52.71
N GLN A 19 64.70 3.01 -53.22
CA GLN A 19 63.54 3.76 -52.76
C GLN A 19 62.46 3.66 -53.88
N PHE A 20 61.31 4.31 -53.66
CA PHE A 20 60.36 4.90 -54.64
C PHE A 20 59.05 4.16 -54.94
N GLY A 21 57.95 4.69 -54.38
CA GLY A 21 56.60 4.44 -54.87
C GLY A 21 55.46 4.88 -53.95
N LYS A 22 55.34 6.20 -53.70
CA LYS A 22 54.31 6.87 -52.88
C LYS A 22 52.86 6.46 -53.22
N ARG A 23 51.98 6.37 -52.20
CA ARG A 23 50.75 7.19 -52.09
C ARG A 23 50.11 7.13 -50.69
N LEU A 24 50.02 8.32 -50.12
CA LEU A 24 49.38 8.79 -48.90
C LEU A 24 47.86 8.93 -49.12
N THR A 25 47.00 8.68 -48.12
CA THR A 25 45.93 9.59 -47.60
C THR A 25 45.18 8.94 -46.42
N VAL A 26 44.85 9.77 -45.43
CA VAL A 26 44.41 9.53 -44.05
C VAL A 26 42.87 9.63 -43.91
N LEU A 27 42.30 9.08 -42.82
CA LEU A 27 41.17 9.56 -41.98
C LEU A 27 39.93 8.63 -41.75
N VAL A 28 39.81 8.13 -40.51
CA VAL A 28 38.72 8.38 -39.51
C VAL A 28 37.47 7.47 -39.39
N THR A 29 37.37 6.87 -38.17
CA THR A 29 36.20 6.45 -37.33
C THR A 29 35.37 5.17 -37.54
N LEU A 30 35.10 4.52 -36.37
CA LEU A 30 33.91 3.75 -35.95
C LEU A 30 33.63 2.44 -36.72
N VAL A 31 33.55 1.26 -36.10
CA VAL A 31 32.54 0.89 -35.08
C VAL A 31 33.14 -0.18 -34.15
N LEU A 32 33.47 0.21 -32.91
CA LEU A 32 33.31 -0.69 -31.78
C LEU A 32 31.80 -0.89 -31.64
N GLY A 33 31.32 -2.09 -31.90
CA GLY A 33 29.93 -2.48 -31.68
C GLY A 33 29.62 -2.52 -30.20
N SER A 34 29.52 -1.34 -29.57
CA SER A 34 28.80 -1.14 -28.34
C SER A 34 27.35 -1.52 -28.62
N LEU A 35 26.99 -2.78 -28.35
CA LEU A 35 25.62 -3.14 -28.03
C LEU A 35 25.27 -2.39 -26.73
N VAL A 36 25.00 -1.10 -26.88
CA VAL A 36 24.07 -0.41 -26.01
C VAL A 36 22.79 -1.18 -26.21
N LEU A 37 22.56 -2.18 -25.34
CA LEU A 37 21.22 -2.56 -24.98
C LEU A 37 20.60 -1.25 -24.50
N SER A 38 19.96 -0.53 -25.42
CA SER A 38 18.95 0.44 -25.08
C SER A 38 17.91 -0.36 -24.33
N GLY A 39 18.11 -0.52 -23.02
CA GLY A 39 17.09 -1.01 -22.14
C GLY A 39 15.90 -0.12 -22.42
N THR A 40 14.90 -0.67 -23.10
CA THR A 40 13.57 -0.06 -23.13
C THR A 40 13.28 0.32 -21.68
N PRO A 41 12.96 1.59 -21.37
CA PRO A 41 12.60 1.94 -20.01
C PRO A 41 11.57 0.91 -19.57
N ALA A 42 11.84 0.21 -18.45
CA ALA A 42 10.94 -0.83 -17.97
C ALA A 42 9.54 -0.24 -17.99
N GLN A 43 8.66 -0.83 -18.81
CA GLN A 43 7.33 -0.28 -19.01
C GLN A 43 6.68 -0.16 -17.63
N ALA A 44 6.22 1.04 -17.28
CA ALA A 44 5.58 1.28 -15.99
C ALA A 44 4.46 0.25 -15.83
N ALA A 45 4.53 -0.56 -14.77
CA ALA A 45 3.55 -1.57 -14.48
C ALA A 45 2.21 -0.89 -14.16
N TYR A 46 1.19 -1.26 -14.90
CA TYR A 46 -0.13 -0.64 -14.83
C TYR A 46 -1.21 -1.70 -14.76
N TYR A 47 -2.01 -1.66 -13.70
CA TYR A 47 -3.06 -2.63 -13.44
C TYR A 47 -4.42 -1.94 -13.43
N ASN A 48 -5.31 -2.39 -14.31
CA ASN A 48 -6.60 -1.75 -14.56
C ASN A 48 -7.79 -2.70 -14.67
N THR A 49 -7.59 -3.98 -14.36
CA THR A 49 -8.66 -4.98 -14.27
C THR A 49 -8.65 -5.63 -12.88
N TYR A 50 -9.79 -6.21 -12.51
CA TYR A 50 -9.97 -6.85 -11.23
C TYR A 50 -10.98 -7.99 -11.33
N THR A 51 -10.84 -8.94 -10.41
CA THR A 51 -11.79 -10.03 -10.20
C THR A 51 -12.57 -9.79 -8.91
N THR A 52 -13.91 -9.87 -8.97
CA THR A 52 -14.75 -9.84 -7.77
C THR A 52 -14.66 -11.17 -7.02
N ILE A 53 -14.34 -11.11 -5.73
CA ILE A 53 -14.26 -12.27 -4.83
C ILE A 53 -15.62 -12.56 -4.19
N ALA A 54 -16.26 -11.52 -3.62
CA ALA A 54 -17.56 -11.64 -2.98
C ALA A 54 -18.26 -10.28 -2.92
N SER A 55 -19.60 -10.28 -3.00
CA SER A 55 -20.40 -9.08 -2.70
C SER A 55 -20.42 -8.80 -1.19
N THR A 56 -20.67 -7.56 -0.79
CA THR A 56 -20.85 -7.12 0.61
C THR A 56 -22.19 -6.39 0.75
N PRO A 57 -23.31 -7.14 0.87
CA PRO A 57 -24.64 -6.56 0.81
C PRO A 57 -24.92 -5.60 1.97
N ASN A 58 -25.93 -4.75 1.81
CA ASN A 58 -26.45 -3.95 2.91
C ASN A 58 -27.07 -4.88 3.97
N THR A 59 -26.89 -4.56 5.25
CA THR A 59 -27.45 -5.36 6.36
C THR A 59 -27.85 -4.47 7.52
N SER A 60 -29.03 -4.75 8.10
CA SER A 60 -29.70 -3.94 9.11
C SER A 60 -29.97 -2.50 8.64
N CYS A 61 -28.98 -1.62 8.75
CA CYS A 61 -29.00 -0.25 8.26
C CYS A 61 -27.62 0.19 7.73
N CYS A 62 -26.64 -0.72 7.70
CA CYS A 62 -25.28 -0.45 7.30
C CYS A 62 -25.16 -0.56 5.78
N THR A 63 -24.89 0.58 5.15
CA THR A 63 -24.91 0.75 3.69
C THR A 63 -23.56 1.18 3.14
N GLY A 64 -22.76 1.97 3.88
CA GLY A 64 -21.47 2.44 3.41
C GLY A 64 -20.39 1.41 3.67
N VAL A 65 -19.63 1.00 2.65
CA VAL A 65 -18.38 0.24 2.85
C VAL A 65 -17.32 1.18 3.41
N GLN A 66 -16.50 0.68 4.31
CA GLN A 66 -15.48 1.47 5.02
C GLN A 66 -14.19 0.65 5.10
N GLY A 67 -13.64 0.46 6.30
CA GLY A 67 -12.33 -0.15 6.49
C GLY A 67 -12.19 -1.55 5.92
N PHE A 68 -10.95 -1.89 5.57
CA PHE A 68 -10.56 -3.14 4.93
C PHE A 68 -9.27 -3.69 5.54
N ALA A 69 -9.16 -5.01 5.64
CA ALA A 69 -7.87 -5.65 5.87
C ALA A 69 -7.80 -7.02 5.19
N ALA A 70 -6.62 -7.34 4.65
CA ALA A 70 -6.32 -8.66 4.11
C ALA A 70 -5.54 -9.48 5.15
N GLY A 71 -6.15 -10.56 5.65
CA GLY A 71 -5.48 -11.56 6.46
C GLY A 71 -4.89 -12.69 5.61
N SER A 72 -4.28 -13.68 6.26
CA SER A 72 -3.66 -14.83 5.59
C SER A 72 -4.67 -15.75 4.91
N THR A 73 -5.90 -15.86 5.40
CA THR A 73 -6.95 -16.72 4.80
C THR A 73 -8.19 -15.92 4.41
N TYR A 74 -8.51 -14.91 5.22
CA TYR A 74 -9.73 -14.14 5.10
C TYR A 74 -9.46 -12.66 4.84
N LEU A 75 -10.36 -12.05 4.10
CA LEU A 75 -10.47 -10.62 3.87
C LEU A 75 -11.58 -10.08 4.77
N TYR A 76 -11.39 -8.89 5.32
CA TYR A 76 -12.33 -8.28 6.24
C TYR A 76 -12.74 -6.92 5.72
N SER A 77 -14.03 -6.62 5.81
CA SER A 77 -14.57 -5.31 5.44
C SER A 77 -15.63 -4.86 6.43
N ILE A 78 -15.63 -3.58 6.79
CA ILE A 78 -16.67 -2.99 7.62
C ILE A 78 -17.69 -2.29 6.74
N LYS A 79 -18.97 -2.34 7.13
CA LYS A 79 -19.96 -1.38 6.69
C LYS A 79 -20.49 -0.56 7.86
N ASN A 80 -20.69 0.74 7.67
CA ASN A 80 -21.34 1.64 8.64
C ASN A 80 -22.75 2.03 8.17
N ARG A 81 -23.56 2.53 9.10
CA ARG A 81 -24.78 3.27 8.78
C ARG A 81 -24.39 4.66 8.27
N THR A 82 -24.42 4.83 6.96
CA THR A 82 -24.07 6.08 6.26
C THR A 82 -24.80 7.27 6.88
N ASN A 83 -24.09 8.39 7.06
CA ASN A 83 -24.54 9.65 7.67
C ASN A 83 -24.74 9.65 9.20
N TYR A 84 -24.69 8.49 9.88
CA TYR A 84 -24.93 8.41 11.33
C TYR A 84 -23.71 7.92 12.11
N ASP A 85 -22.91 7.01 11.55
CA ASP A 85 -21.70 6.46 12.19
C ASP A 85 -21.96 5.89 13.61
N ASP A 86 -23.19 5.42 13.83
CA ASP A 86 -23.69 4.91 15.11
C ASP A 86 -23.77 3.38 15.15
N THR A 87 -23.67 2.73 14.00
CA THR A 87 -23.88 1.29 13.81
C THR A 87 -22.98 0.78 12.70
N SER A 88 -22.32 -0.35 12.95
CA SER A 88 -21.46 -1.01 11.97
C SER A 88 -21.66 -2.53 11.98
N VAL A 89 -21.35 -3.16 10.86
CA VAL A 89 -21.25 -4.63 10.69
C VAL A 89 -19.90 -5.00 10.10
N ILE A 90 -19.45 -6.24 10.33
CA ILE A 90 -18.18 -6.75 9.82
C ILE A 90 -18.43 -7.98 8.96
N TYR A 91 -17.90 -7.96 7.74
CA TYR A 91 -17.85 -9.13 6.86
C TYR A 91 -16.48 -9.76 6.92
N ARG A 92 -16.47 -11.10 6.92
CA ARG A 92 -15.29 -11.94 6.70
C ARG A 92 -15.51 -12.76 5.43
N VAL A 93 -14.57 -12.70 4.50
CA VAL A 93 -14.65 -13.39 3.21
C VAL A 93 -13.42 -14.28 3.03
N HIS A 94 -13.62 -15.56 2.72
CA HIS A 94 -12.52 -16.46 2.37
C HIS A 94 -11.92 -16.04 1.02
N LYS A 95 -10.63 -15.68 1.01
CA LYS A 95 -10.03 -14.94 -0.12
C LYS A 95 -10.00 -15.70 -1.45
N THR A 96 -10.05 -17.03 -1.40
CA THR A 96 -10.01 -17.89 -2.61
C THR A 96 -11.37 -18.45 -3.03
N THR A 97 -12.29 -18.68 -2.08
CA THR A 97 -13.58 -19.32 -2.37
C THR A 97 -14.73 -18.33 -2.44
N GLY A 98 -14.51 -17.09 -1.98
CA GLY A 98 -15.57 -16.08 -1.87
C GLY A 98 -16.57 -16.37 -0.74
N ALA A 99 -16.38 -17.42 0.05
CA ALA A 99 -17.28 -17.76 1.15
C ALA A 99 -17.35 -16.61 2.15
N ARG A 100 -18.51 -15.97 2.25
CA ARG A 100 -18.75 -14.78 3.06
C ARG A 100 -19.53 -15.12 4.32
N VAL A 101 -19.10 -14.54 5.43
CA VAL A 101 -19.81 -14.55 6.71
C VAL A 101 -19.99 -13.12 7.20
N LEU A 102 -21.20 -12.80 7.63
CA LEU A 102 -21.46 -11.64 8.48
C LEU A 102 -21.06 -12.03 9.90
N MET A 103 -20.05 -11.37 10.46
CA MET A 103 -19.50 -11.75 11.76
C MET A 103 -20.47 -11.44 12.90
N THR A 104 -20.42 -12.28 13.94
CA THR A 104 -21.24 -12.14 15.15
C THR A 104 -20.52 -11.28 16.19
N ASN A 105 -21.22 -10.29 16.72
CA ASN A 105 -20.84 -9.59 17.93
C ASN A 105 -21.08 -10.50 19.14
N GLY A 106 -20.01 -11.03 19.70
CA GLY A 106 -20.06 -11.91 20.87
C GLY A 106 -20.51 -11.24 22.16
N THR A 107 -20.62 -9.90 22.21
CA THR A 107 -21.13 -9.18 23.40
C THR A 107 -22.65 -9.28 23.53
N ASN A 108 -23.38 -9.29 22.41
CA ASN A 108 -24.86 -9.29 22.41
C ASN A 108 -25.48 -10.39 21.54
N GLY A 109 -24.67 -11.23 20.88
CA GLY A 109 -25.11 -12.30 19.98
C GLY A 109 -25.62 -11.83 18.62
N GLY A 110 -25.70 -10.51 18.37
CA GLY A 110 -26.13 -9.93 17.10
C GLY A 110 -24.98 -9.82 16.09
N SER A 111 -25.20 -9.11 14.98
CA SER A 111 -24.16 -8.83 13.97
C SER A 111 -23.73 -7.37 13.92
N THR A 112 -24.38 -6.50 14.68
CA THR A 112 -24.14 -5.06 14.70
C THR A 112 -23.35 -4.64 15.94
N ASN A 113 -22.69 -3.49 15.84
CA ASN A 113 -22.05 -2.85 16.98
C ASN A 113 -22.04 -1.30 16.84
N PRO A 114 -21.97 -0.54 17.94
CA PRO A 114 -21.99 0.92 17.90
C PRO A 114 -20.61 1.59 18.04
N TRP A 115 -19.54 0.82 18.08
CA TRP A 115 -18.25 1.30 18.58
C TRP A 115 -17.38 1.95 17.50
N LEU A 116 -17.53 1.52 16.25
CA LEU A 116 -16.50 1.75 15.22
C LEU A 116 -16.61 3.10 14.51
N GLY A 117 -17.69 3.85 14.70
CA GLY A 117 -17.84 5.15 14.05
C GLY A 117 -17.88 5.04 12.53
N HIS A 118 -17.13 5.92 11.86
CA HIS A 118 -16.97 5.87 10.41
C HIS A 118 -16.21 4.61 9.98
N ALA A 119 -15.30 4.12 10.84
CA ALA A 119 -14.54 2.90 10.60
C ALA A 119 -13.71 2.90 9.31
N ASN A 120 -13.17 4.05 8.90
CA ASN A 120 -12.58 4.29 7.58
C ASN A 120 -11.46 3.30 7.21
N ASP A 121 -10.75 2.77 8.19
CA ASP A 121 -9.67 1.83 7.94
C ASP A 121 -9.42 0.90 9.13
N MET A 122 -8.77 -0.24 8.87
CA MET A 122 -8.41 -1.18 9.90
C MET A 122 -7.10 -1.92 9.63
N THR A 123 -6.49 -2.45 10.69
CA THR A 123 -5.34 -3.35 10.57
C THR A 123 -5.49 -4.56 11.48
N ILE A 124 -4.90 -5.68 11.08
CA ILE A 124 -4.93 -6.95 11.83
C ILE A 124 -3.63 -7.12 12.60
N VAL A 125 -3.75 -7.47 13.87
CA VAL A 125 -2.62 -7.70 14.77
C VAL A 125 -2.87 -8.99 15.55
N ASP A 126 -1.87 -9.87 15.57
CA ASP A 126 -1.91 -11.06 16.43
C ASP A 126 -1.21 -10.72 17.75
N ILE A 127 -1.89 -10.95 18.86
CA ILE A 127 -1.41 -10.69 20.22
C ILE A 127 -1.68 -11.96 21.03
N ASP A 128 -0.65 -12.54 21.62
CA ASP A 128 -0.77 -13.74 22.46
C ASP A 128 -1.57 -14.88 21.77
N ALA A 129 -1.24 -15.14 20.49
CA ALA A 129 -1.92 -16.11 19.62
C ALA A 129 -3.42 -15.84 19.33
N GLN A 130 -3.91 -14.63 19.63
CA GLN A 130 -5.27 -14.20 19.32
C GLN A 130 -5.28 -13.10 18.28
N HIS A 131 -6.25 -13.17 17.37
CA HIS A 131 -6.40 -12.19 16.32
C HIS A 131 -7.15 -10.95 16.80
N HIS A 132 -6.66 -9.77 16.41
CA HIS A 132 -7.26 -8.50 16.73
C HIS A 132 -7.42 -7.62 15.51
N MET A 133 -8.50 -6.85 15.46
CA MET A 133 -8.71 -5.74 14.53
C MET A 133 -8.52 -4.44 15.30
N PHE A 134 -7.70 -3.55 14.77
CA PHE A 134 -7.59 -2.18 15.23
C PHE A 134 -8.23 -1.28 14.17
N VAL A 135 -9.27 -0.56 14.56
CA VAL A 135 -10.15 0.19 13.65
C VAL A 135 -10.14 1.67 14.02
N VAL A 136 -9.76 2.54 13.09
CA VAL A 136 -9.86 4.00 13.30
C VAL A 136 -11.30 4.45 13.12
N THR A 137 -11.81 5.21 14.09
CA THR A 137 -13.25 5.55 14.14
C THR A 137 -13.59 6.85 13.42
N MET A 138 -12.60 7.71 13.21
CA MET A 138 -12.72 9.12 12.78
C MET A 138 -13.64 10.00 13.66
N LYS A 139 -14.03 9.55 14.86
CA LYS A 139 -14.87 10.34 15.75
C LYS A 139 -14.08 11.45 16.43
N ALA A 140 -14.62 12.66 16.46
CA ALA A 140 -14.04 13.80 17.18
C ALA A 140 -14.24 13.72 18.72
N SER A 141 -15.13 12.84 19.18
CA SER A 141 -15.39 12.57 20.59
C SER A 141 -15.47 11.07 20.86
N GLY A 142 -15.22 10.65 22.10
CA GLY A 142 -15.10 9.23 22.45
C GLY A 142 -13.80 8.61 21.94
N PRO A 143 -13.76 7.28 21.68
CA PRO A 143 -12.56 6.60 21.18
C PRO A 143 -12.27 6.91 19.71
N GLN A 144 -11.01 7.21 19.39
CA GLN A 144 -10.52 7.40 18.01
C GLN A 144 -9.99 6.08 17.40
N LEU A 145 -9.68 5.10 18.26
CA LEU A 145 -9.25 3.76 17.88
C LEU A 145 -9.96 2.74 18.74
N VAL A 146 -10.52 1.70 18.11
CA VAL A 146 -11.14 0.56 18.79
C VAL A 146 -10.36 -0.71 18.47
N ARG A 147 -10.12 -1.52 19.51
CA ARG A 147 -9.58 -2.87 19.36
C ARG A 147 -10.72 -3.89 19.52
N LEU A 148 -10.89 -4.74 18.53
CA LEU A 148 -11.73 -5.93 18.62
C LEU A 148 -10.83 -7.17 18.68
N ARG A 149 -11.11 -8.08 19.61
CA ARG A 149 -10.58 -9.45 19.56
C ARG A 149 -11.54 -10.30 18.76
N TYR A 150 -11.06 -11.21 17.92
CA TYR A 150 -11.95 -12.15 17.25
C TYR A 150 -11.41 -13.58 17.26
N ASP A 151 -12.34 -14.51 17.25
CA ASP A 151 -12.10 -15.95 17.10
C ASP A 151 -13.13 -16.50 16.11
N GLY A 152 -12.62 -17.10 15.03
CA GLY A 152 -13.46 -17.51 13.92
C GLY A 152 -14.33 -16.35 13.39
N THR A 153 -15.64 -16.54 13.45
CA THR A 153 -16.66 -15.61 12.93
C THR A 153 -17.19 -14.66 14.00
N THR A 154 -16.66 -14.70 15.22
CA THR A 154 -17.18 -13.95 16.35
C THR A 154 -16.16 -12.93 16.84
N TYR A 155 -16.57 -11.67 17.01
CA TYR A 155 -15.74 -10.59 17.53
C TYR A 155 -16.25 -10.06 18.86
N TYR A 156 -15.35 -9.48 19.64
CA TYR A 156 -15.61 -8.93 20.97
C TYR A 156 -14.91 -7.57 21.09
N HIS A 157 -15.58 -6.59 21.69
CA HIS A 157 -14.92 -5.34 22.05
C HIS A 157 -13.83 -5.61 23.09
N ALA A 158 -12.58 -5.26 22.76
CA ALA A 158 -11.40 -5.58 23.56
C ALA A 158 -10.60 -4.35 23.99
N GLY A 159 -10.91 -3.16 23.48
CA GLY A 159 -10.29 -1.93 23.94
C GLY A 159 -10.68 -0.69 23.16
N SER A 160 -10.44 0.47 23.76
CA SER A 160 -10.79 1.80 23.23
C SER A 160 -9.72 2.81 23.61
N TYR A 161 -9.22 3.56 22.64
CA TYR A 161 -8.08 4.46 22.82
C TYR A 161 -8.37 5.85 22.25
N GLN A 162 -7.81 6.86 22.89
CA GLN A 162 -7.73 8.20 22.33
C GLN A 162 -6.48 8.31 21.47
N LEU A 163 -6.59 9.02 20.35
CA LEU A 163 -5.45 9.41 19.53
C LEU A 163 -5.28 10.91 19.69
N ARG A 164 -4.05 11.37 19.97
CA ARG A 164 -3.76 12.79 20.16
C ARG A 164 -2.59 13.24 19.30
N LEU A 165 -2.65 14.47 18.82
CA LEU A 165 -1.55 15.14 18.14
C LEU A 165 -1.34 16.49 18.85
N ASN A 166 -0.16 16.69 19.42
CA ASN A 166 0.16 17.90 20.19
C ASN A 166 -0.88 18.21 21.27
N GLY A 167 -1.35 17.17 21.97
CA GLY A 167 -2.35 17.28 23.03
C GLY A 167 -3.81 17.42 22.58
N ALA A 168 -4.08 17.67 21.29
CA ALA A 168 -5.45 17.73 20.74
C ALA A 168 -5.91 16.35 20.24
N VAL A 169 -7.22 16.08 20.27
CA VAL A 169 -7.80 14.86 19.69
C VAL A 169 -7.52 14.83 18.19
N ALA A 170 -7.02 13.69 17.70
CA ALA A 170 -6.72 13.47 16.29
C ALA A 170 -7.66 12.39 15.71
N THR A 171 -8.24 12.64 14.53
CA THR A 171 -9.22 11.74 13.88
C THR A 171 -8.65 11.18 12.58
N PRO A 172 -7.60 10.34 12.61
CA PRO A 172 -7.02 9.80 11.40
C PRO A 172 -8.03 8.93 10.64
N SER A 173 -7.94 8.97 9.31
CA SER A 173 -8.75 8.18 8.38
C SER A 173 -8.07 6.89 7.92
N GLY A 174 -6.82 6.65 8.30
CA GLY A 174 -6.11 5.42 7.94
C GLY A 174 -5.28 4.86 9.09
N ILE A 175 -5.06 3.54 9.08
CA ILE A 175 -4.17 2.86 10.03
C ILE A 175 -3.52 1.63 9.41
N HIS A 176 -2.23 1.42 9.68
CA HIS A 176 -1.60 0.15 9.44
C HIS A 176 -0.58 -0.21 10.52
N ARG A 177 -0.54 -1.48 10.91
CA ARG A 177 0.48 -2.03 11.80
C ARG A 177 1.85 -2.01 11.13
N VAL A 178 2.85 -1.44 11.80
CA VAL A 178 4.26 -1.46 11.36
C VAL A 178 4.98 -2.66 11.97
N SER A 179 4.89 -2.81 13.29
CA SER A 179 5.60 -3.87 14.03
C SER A 179 4.88 -4.23 15.32
N VAL A 180 5.19 -5.42 15.83
CA VAL A 180 4.74 -5.93 17.13
C VAL A 180 5.96 -6.50 17.84
N THR A 181 6.18 -6.06 19.07
CA THR A 181 7.19 -6.63 19.97
C THR A 181 6.51 -7.27 21.16
N SER A 182 7.28 -7.83 22.09
CA SER A 182 6.74 -8.40 23.34
C SER A 182 6.09 -7.35 24.26
N THR A 183 6.30 -6.05 24.01
CA THR A 183 5.84 -4.96 24.87
C THR A 183 5.03 -3.89 24.14
N THR A 184 5.17 -3.76 22.82
CA THR A 184 4.62 -2.61 22.07
C THR A 184 4.09 -3.03 20.70
N ILE A 185 3.03 -2.37 20.27
CA ILE A 185 2.57 -2.36 18.88
C ILE A 185 2.84 -0.98 18.32
N THR A 186 3.49 -0.91 17.16
CA THR A 186 3.74 0.35 16.44
C THR A 186 2.86 0.41 15.20
N PHE A 187 2.26 1.58 14.98
CA PHE A 187 1.35 1.86 13.87
C PHE A 187 1.81 3.06 13.07
N MET A 188 1.46 3.07 11.79
CA MET A 188 1.28 4.27 11.01
C MET A 188 -0.20 4.63 11.01
N PHE A 189 -0.49 5.92 11.12
CA PHE A 189 -1.81 6.50 10.94
C PHE A 189 -1.77 7.51 9.79
N LYS A 190 -2.92 7.79 9.20
CA LYS A 190 -3.02 8.76 8.10
C LYS A 190 -4.18 9.73 8.32
N SER A 191 -3.95 11.01 8.04
CA SER A 191 -5.01 12.00 7.85
C SER A 191 -4.75 12.80 6.59
N GLY A 192 -5.71 12.78 5.65
CA GLY A 192 -5.48 13.27 4.29
C GLY A 192 -4.23 12.62 3.67
N ARG A 193 -3.25 13.46 3.33
CA ARG A 193 -1.96 13.05 2.72
C ARG A 193 -0.83 12.89 3.73
N THR A 194 -1.08 13.12 5.02
CA THR A 194 -0.04 13.12 6.05
C THR A 194 -0.03 11.80 6.81
N ILE A 195 1.16 11.21 6.96
CA ILE A 195 1.42 10.02 7.75
C ILE A 195 1.94 10.43 9.13
N TYR A 196 1.44 9.73 10.14
CA TYR A 196 1.83 9.88 11.54
C TYR A 196 2.26 8.53 12.09
N ASN A 197 3.18 8.53 13.04
CA ASN A 197 3.51 7.34 13.82
C ASN A 197 2.80 7.39 15.17
N GLY A 198 2.42 6.23 15.68
CA GLY A 198 1.93 6.07 17.05
C GLY A 198 2.27 4.68 17.58
N SER A 199 2.24 4.50 18.89
CA SER A 199 2.50 3.20 19.51
C SER A 199 1.63 2.96 20.74
N LEU A 200 1.36 1.70 21.00
CA LEU A 200 0.51 1.24 22.09
C LEU A 200 1.21 0.12 22.85
N PRO A 201 1.19 0.08 24.20
CA PRO A 201 1.63 -1.11 24.93
C PRO A 201 0.82 -2.33 24.50
N LEU A 202 1.50 -3.46 24.27
CA LEU A 202 0.95 -4.67 23.62
C LEU A 202 -0.42 -5.09 24.18
N ARG A 203 -0.56 -5.04 25.51
CA ARG A 203 -1.75 -5.55 26.23
C ARG A 203 -2.67 -4.46 26.77
N ALA A 204 -2.35 -3.18 26.55
CA ALA A 204 -3.25 -2.10 26.96
C ALA A 204 -4.63 -2.34 26.34
N SER A 205 -5.70 -2.14 27.10
CA SER A 205 -7.10 -2.15 26.63
C SER A 205 -7.69 -0.74 26.55
N SER A 206 -6.97 0.25 27.05
CA SER A 206 -7.33 1.66 26.97
C SER A 206 -6.09 2.53 27.10
N GLY A 207 -6.22 3.81 26.73
CA GLY A 207 -5.16 4.79 26.93
C GLY A 207 -5.16 5.85 25.83
N THR A 208 -4.11 6.67 25.84
CA THR A 208 -3.84 7.67 24.82
C THR A 208 -2.64 7.24 24.00
N ILE A 209 -2.75 7.34 22.68
CA ILE A 209 -1.64 7.19 21.75
C ILE A 209 -1.31 8.59 21.24
N GLU A 210 -0.11 9.07 21.58
CA GLU A 210 0.42 10.31 21.03
C GLU A 210 0.95 10.04 19.61
N LEU A 211 0.44 10.82 18.67
CA LEU A 211 0.81 10.79 17.27
C LEU A 211 1.96 11.77 17.03
N THR A 212 2.94 11.32 16.26
CA THR A 212 4.04 12.18 15.78
C THR A 212 3.97 12.27 14.27
N ASN A 213 4.07 13.47 13.70
CA ASN A 213 4.16 13.64 12.25
C ASN A 213 5.38 12.88 11.70
N ALA A 214 5.19 12.15 10.61
CA ALA A 214 6.27 11.43 9.93
C ALA A 214 6.61 12.09 8.60
N PHE A 215 5.75 11.95 7.59
CA PHE A 215 5.96 12.46 6.24
C PHE A 215 4.63 12.72 5.53
N ASN A 216 4.69 13.38 4.38
CA ASN A 216 3.55 13.62 3.49
C ASN A 216 3.65 12.78 2.22
N LEU A 217 2.51 12.41 1.66
CA LEU A 217 2.38 11.71 0.38
C LEU A 217 2.22 12.74 -0.74
N GLN A 218 3.11 12.69 -1.73
CA GLN A 218 2.93 13.46 -2.96
C GLN A 218 1.78 12.86 -3.77
N VAL A 219 0.77 13.68 -4.07
CA VAL A 219 -0.34 13.31 -4.97
C VAL A 219 -0.25 14.11 -6.27
N ASP A 220 -0.05 15.41 -6.17
CA ASP A 220 0.04 16.28 -7.34
C ASP A 220 1.27 15.92 -8.19
N GLY A 221 1.06 15.78 -9.50
CA GLY A 221 2.10 15.37 -10.44
C GLY A 221 2.45 13.87 -10.42
N ALA A 222 1.76 13.04 -9.63
CA ALA A 222 1.96 11.60 -9.66
C ALA A 222 1.60 11.02 -11.04
N LEU A 223 2.36 10.01 -11.46
CA LEU A 223 2.16 9.33 -12.74
C LEU A 223 1.23 8.12 -12.57
N VAL A 224 0.24 8.02 -13.45
CA VAL A 224 -0.62 6.85 -13.58
C VAL A 224 -0.52 6.38 -15.03
N ASN A 225 -0.07 5.14 -15.22
CA ASN A 225 0.30 4.62 -16.54
C ASN A 225 1.28 5.55 -17.29
N GLY A 226 2.30 6.05 -16.58
CA GLY A 226 3.32 6.95 -17.12
C GLY A 226 2.87 8.39 -17.41
N ALA A 227 1.61 8.75 -17.14
CA ALA A 227 1.07 10.09 -17.42
C ALA A 227 0.60 10.79 -16.14
N VAL A 228 0.79 12.11 -16.06
CA VAL A 228 0.23 12.93 -14.98
C VAL A 228 -1.30 12.90 -15.07
N VAL A 229 -1.96 12.74 -13.92
CA VAL A 229 -3.41 12.91 -13.79
C VAL A 229 -3.67 14.32 -13.22
N PRO A 230 -4.11 15.31 -14.03
CA PRO A 230 -4.12 16.71 -13.60
C PRO A 230 -5.03 17.01 -12.41
N ASP A 231 -6.14 16.28 -12.29
CA ASP A 231 -7.15 16.49 -11.24
C ASP A 231 -6.96 15.60 -10.01
N LEU A 232 -5.84 14.88 -9.91
CA LEU A 232 -5.64 13.86 -8.87
C LEU A 232 -5.68 14.46 -7.46
N GLY A 233 -5.25 15.71 -7.29
CA GLY A 233 -5.32 16.41 -6.01
C GLY A 233 -6.73 16.63 -5.46
N THR A 234 -7.76 16.49 -6.31
CA THR A 234 -9.19 16.63 -5.96
C THR A 234 -9.87 15.31 -5.59
N PHE A 235 -9.15 14.19 -5.67
CA PHE A 235 -9.70 12.89 -5.33
C PHE A 235 -9.87 12.78 -3.81
N THR A 236 -10.97 12.16 -3.39
CA THR A 236 -11.16 11.74 -2.01
C THR A 236 -10.13 10.67 -1.68
N ASN A 237 -9.56 10.78 -0.49
CA ASN A 237 -8.54 9.86 0.01
C ASN A 237 -9.11 8.93 1.07
N GLN A 238 -8.83 7.64 0.91
CA GLN A 238 -9.42 6.58 1.74
C GLN A 238 -8.41 5.95 2.70
N GLY A 239 -8.52 4.66 3.06
CA GLY A 239 -7.57 3.96 3.93
C GLY A 239 -6.16 3.87 3.31
N PHE A 240 -5.29 3.01 3.85
CA PHE A 240 -4.02 2.66 3.20
C PHE A 240 -3.50 1.30 3.67
N PHE A 241 -2.58 0.72 2.88
CA PHE A 241 -1.83 -0.46 3.30
C PHE A 241 -0.34 -0.16 3.37
N TYR A 242 0.35 -0.70 4.38
CA TYR A 242 1.80 -0.61 4.48
C TYR A 242 2.44 -1.99 4.59
N ASP A 243 3.18 -2.38 3.56
CA ASP A 243 4.02 -3.57 3.56
C ASP A 243 5.33 -3.25 4.31
N ALA A 244 5.35 -3.51 5.61
CA ALA A 244 6.49 -3.20 6.46
C ALA A 244 7.79 -3.92 6.04
N PRO A 245 7.78 -5.24 5.73
CA PRO A 245 8.97 -5.92 5.20
C PRO A 245 9.56 -5.27 3.96
N LYS A 246 8.71 -4.75 3.06
CA LYS A 246 9.13 -4.18 1.77
C LYS A 246 9.27 -2.66 1.78
N LYS A 247 8.82 -2.00 2.85
CA LYS A 247 8.76 -0.53 2.96
C LYS A 247 7.95 0.11 1.84
N VAL A 248 6.81 -0.49 1.51
CA VAL A 248 5.91 -0.03 0.43
C VAL A 248 4.54 0.34 0.99
N LEU A 249 4.07 1.54 0.67
CA LEU A 249 2.74 2.03 1.04
C LEU A 249 1.84 2.11 -0.19
N TYR A 250 0.59 1.65 -0.07
CA TYR A 250 -0.44 1.70 -1.11
C TYR A 250 -1.57 2.62 -0.65
N TYR A 251 -1.90 3.61 -1.48
CA TYR A 251 -2.77 4.70 -1.12
C TYR A 251 -3.92 4.86 -2.13
N PRO A 252 -5.12 4.35 -1.83
CA PRO A 252 -6.29 4.51 -2.67
C PRO A 252 -6.84 5.96 -2.64
N LEU A 253 -7.21 6.42 -3.84
CA LEU A 253 -7.81 7.70 -4.15
C LEU A 253 -9.01 7.47 -5.06
N THR A 254 -10.13 8.15 -4.81
CA THR A 254 -11.35 8.02 -5.61
C THR A 254 -11.92 9.37 -6.02
N LYS A 255 -12.45 9.42 -7.24
CA LYS A 255 -13.36 10.48 -7.71
C LYS A 255 -14.38 9.87 -8.65
N GLU A 256 -15.66 9.95 -8.27
CA GLU A 256 -16.78 9.41 -9.06
C GLU A 256 -16.57 7.92 -9.38
N ASN A 257 -16.47 7.55 -10.65
CA ASN A 257 -16.25 6.17 -11.13
C ASN A 257 -14.76 5.83 -11.34
N ARG A 258 -13.84 6.73 -10.93
CA ARG A 258 -12.39 6.57 -11.06
C ARG A 258 -11.78 6.29 -9.69
N SER A 259 -11.15 5.13 -9.53
CA SER A 259 -10.24 4.87 -8.40
C SER A 259 -8.82 4.65 -8.88
N ILE A 260 -7.86 5.17 -8.15
CA ILE A 260 -6.43 5.04 -8.38
C ILE A 260 -5.79 4.57 -7.09
N VAL A 261 -4.80 3.67 -7.17
CA VAL A 261 -3.93 3.35 -6.03
C VAL A 261 -2.53 3.84 -6.38
N LEU A 262 -2.04 4.82 -5.61
CA LEU A 262 -0.66 5.28 -5.68
C LEU A 262 0.22 4.41 -4.79
N VAL A 263 1.46 4.18 -5.21
CA VAL A 263 2.44 3.38 -4.47
C VAL A 263 3.60 4.26 -4.04
N TYR A 264 4.07 4.11 -2.81
CA TYR A 264 5.24 4.83 -2.28
C TYR A 264 6.24 3.81 -1.77
N ARG A 265 7.46 3.82 -2.32
CA ARG A 265 8.53 2.87 -1.95
C ARG A 265 9.53 3.50 -0.99
N ASN A 266 10.25 2.63 -0.28
CA ASN A 266 11.30 3.02 0.67
C ASN A 266 10.81 3.96 1.78
N VAL A 267 9.53 3.85 2.14
CA VAL A 267 8.95 4.61 3.24
C VAL A 267 8.93 3.78 4.52
N SER A 268 9.23 4.40 5.65
CA SER A 268 9.30 3.77 6.97
C SER A 268 8.90 4.77 8.05
N PRO A 269 8.77 4.34 9.32
CA PRO A 269 8.49 5.27 10.42
C PRO A 269 9.52 6.39 10.56
N THR A 270 10.73 6.23 10.01
CA THR A 270 11.80 7.24 10.07
C THR A 270 11.84 8.14 8.83
N THR A 271 10.97 7.91 7.84
CA THR A 271 10.86 8.79 6.66
C THR A 271 10.35 10.16 7.07
N THR A 272 10.94 11.21 6.50
CA THR A 272 10.57 12.61 6.73
C THR A 272 10.30 13.34 5.41
N GLY A 273 9.71 14.53 5.48
CA GLY A 273 9.46 15.36 4.30
C GLY A 273 8.29 14.85 3.45
N THR A 274 8.44 14.88 2.12
CA THR A 274 7.41 14.45 1.16
C THR A 274 7.90 13.25 0.38
N ALA A 275 7.19 12.13 0.46
CA ALA A 275 7.47 10.91 -0.29
C ALA A 275 6.83 11.00 -1.69
N PRO A 276 7.62 10.84 -2.78
CA PRO A 276 7.07 10.80 -4.13
C PRO A 276 6.35 9.48 -4.41
N ALA A 277 5.28 9.54 -5.18
CA ALA A 277 4.64 8.34 -5.71
C ALA A 277 5.58 7.66 -6.72
N ALA A 278 5.57 6.33 -6.74
CA ALA A 278 6.33 5.51 -7.68
C ALA A 278 5.88 5.82 -9.11
N ALA A 279 6.84 6.16 -9.97
CA ALA A 279 6.60 6.45 -11.38
C ALA A 279 6.36 5.18 -12.21
N ASP A 280 6.80 4.02 -11.71
CA ASP A 280 6.86 2.74 -12.42
C ASP A 280 5.75 1.76 -12.02
N LEU A 281 4.88 2.12 -11.07
CA LEU A 281 3.79 1.25 -10.60
C LEU A 281 2.56 2.06 -10.24
N SER A 282 1.44 1.78 -10.91
CA SER A 282 0.16 2.42 -10.61
C SER A 282 -1.02 1.49 -10.89
N PHE A 283 -2.13 1.74 -10.22
CA PHE A 283 -3.38 1.03 -10.42
C PHE A 283 -4.47 2.04 -10.76
N ARG A 284 -5.36 1.71 -11.69
CA ARG A 284 -6.53 2.54 -11.97
C ARG A 284 -7.70 1.73 -12.48
N ILE A 285 -8.84 1.87 -11.81
CA ILE A 285 -10.13 1.45 -12.34
C ILE A 285 -10.89 2.69 -12.79
N THR A 286 -11.48 2.64 -13.99
CA THR A 286 -12.48 3.61 -14.44
C THR A 286 -13.67 2.81 -14.91
N SER A 287 -14.72 2.77 -14.09
CA SER A 287 -15.86 1.89 -14.32
C SER A 287 -16.85 2.50 -15.31
N SER A 288 -17.22 1.76 -16.34
CA SER A 288 -18.37 2.10 -17.20
C SER A 288 -19.70 1.57 -16.63
N ALA A 289 -19.65 0.57 -15.74
CA ALA A 289 -20.83 -0.08 -15.17
C ALA A 289 -21.40 0.64 -13.94
N TYR A 290 -20.62 1.54 -13.33
CA TYR A 290 -20.94 2.20 -12.08
C TYR A 290 -20.68 3.69 -12.20
N THR A 291 -21.62 4.51 -11.73
CA THR A 291 -21.47 5.97 -11.64
C THR A 291 -20.59 6.36 -10.47
N PHE A 292 -20.46 5.47 -9.48
CA PHE A 292 -19.56 5.60 -8.34
C PHE A 292 -18.77 4.31 -8.17
N PHE A 293 -17.45 4.42 -8.07
CA PHE A 293 -16.56 3.30 -7.83
C PHE A 293 -15.45 3.79 -6.91
N GLU A 294 -15.58 3.49 -5.62
CA GLU A 294 -14.65 3.91 -4.59
C GLU A 294 -13.93 2.72 -4.01
N ILE A 295 -12.60 2.76 -4.05
CA ILE A 295 -11.76 1.85 -3.28
C ILE A 295 -11.57 2.44 -1.88
N GLU A 296 -12.17 1.82 -0.88
CA GLU A 296 -12.15 2.30 0.53
C GLU A 296 -10.87 1.88 1.26
N GLY A 297 -10.36 0.68 0.95
CA GLY A 297 -9.11 0.20 1.52
C GLY A 297 -8.50 -0.90 0.65
N VAL A 298 -7.22 -1.14 0.88
CA VAL A 298 -6.42 -2.12 0.14
C VAL A 298 -5.62 -2.98 1.11
N GLY A 299 -5.15 -4.15 0.68
CA GLY A 299 -4.32 -5.02 1.50
C GLY A 299 -3.67 -6.14 0.71
N ILE A 300 -2.46 -6.53 1.10
CA ILE A 300 -1.72 -7.61 0.43
C ILE A 300 -1.85 -8.92 1.20
N SER A 301 -2.11 -10.01 0.46
CA SER A 301 -2.08 -11.37 0.99
C SER A 301 -1.64 -12.33 -0.12
N ASP A 302 -0.67 -13.21 0.17
CA ASP A 302 0.00 -14.09 -0.80
C ASP A 302 0.48 -13.35 -2.06
N GLY A 303 1.05 -12.16 -1.87
CA GLY A 303 1.53 -11.31 -2.96
C GLY A 303 0.43 -10.61 -3.78
N LYS A 304 -0.85 -10.90 -3.59
CA LYS A 304 -1.94 -10.24 -4.34
C LYS A 304 -2.45 -9.01 -3.62
N LEU A 305 -2.83 -7.97 -4.36
CA LEU A 305 -3.45 -6.76 -3.83
C LEU A 305 -4.98 -6.88 -3.88
N TYR A 306 -5.59 -7.01 -2.71
CA TYR A 306 -7.03 -7.02 -2.53
C TYR A 306 -7.54 -5.64 -2.14
N PHE A 307 -8.82 -5.42 -2.39
CA PHE A 307 -9.48 -4.17 -2.03
C PHE A 307 -10.99 -4.37 -1.87
N ASN A 308 -11.63 -3.54 -1.06
CA ASN A 308 -13.08 -3.43 -1.01
C ASN A 308 -13.56 -2.18 -1.77
N THR A 309 -14.83 -2.18 -2.15
CA THR A 309 -15.42 -1.03 -2.83
C THR A 309 -16.78 -0.66 -2.29
N ASN A 310 -16.99 0.65 -2.17
CA ASN A 310 -18.30 1.28 -2.21
C ASN A 310 -18.60 1.63 -3.68
N ARG A 311 -19.62 1.03 -4.30
CA ARG A 311 -19.92 1.27 -5.71
C ARG A 311 -21.41 1.19 -6.00
N ALA A 312 -21.88 2.05 -6.89
CA ALA A 312 -23.31 2.18 -7.18
C ALA A 312 -23.58 2.52 -8.65
N ASN A 313 -24.79 2.16 -9.09
CA ASN A 313 -25.37 2.61 -10.36
C ASN A 313 -26.88 2.85 -10.16
N SER A 314 -27.62 3.03 -11.26
CA SER A 314 -29.07 3.26 -11.24
C SER A 314 -29.89 2.14 -10.60
N SER A 315 -29.34 0.92 -10.50
CA SER A 315 -29.98 -0.24 -9.86
C SER A 315 -29.67 -0.36 -8.36
N GLY A 316 -28.81 0.51 -7.82
CA GLY A 316 -28.48 0.58 -6.39
C GLY A 316 -27.00 0.30 -6.09
N ALA A 317 -26.74 -0.15 -4.86
CA ALA A 317 -25.40 -0.44 -4.35
C ALA A 317 -24.94 -1.85 -4.75
N HIS A 318 -23.67 -1.97 -5.16
CA HIS A 318 -23.06 -3.19 -5.69
C HIS A 318 -21.74 -3.53 -4.99
N ASP A 319 -21.62 -3.14 -3.73
CA ASP A 319 -20.44 -3.27 -2.91
C ASP A 319 -19.86 -4.68 -2.88
N ALA A 320 -18.54 -4.76 -2.82
CA ALA A 320 -17.83 -6.03 -2.95
C ALA A 320 -16.37 -5.94 -2.49
N ILE A 321 -15.75 -7.12 -2.41
CA ILE A 321 -14.30 -7.32 -2.25
C ILE A 321 -13.76 -7.89 -3.55
N HIS A 322 -12.58 -7.42 -3.94
CA HIS A 322 -11.93 -7.71 -5.22
C HIS A 322 -10.45 -7.99 -5.03
N VAL A 323 -9.82 -8.44 -6.11
CA VAL A 323 -8.38 -8.54 -6.27
C VAL A 323 -7.98 -7.93 -7.61
N PHE A 324 -6.89 -7.18 -7.66
CA PHE A 324 -6.33 -6.72 -8.94
C PHE A 324 -5.74 -7.91 -9.72
N ASP A 325 -6.05 -8.00 -11.00
CA ASP A 325 -5.56 -9.10 -11.82
C ASP A 325 -4.08 -8.89 -12.19
N GLY A 326 -3.31 -9.98 -12.24
CA GLY A 326 -1.92 -9.97 -12.71
C GLY A 326 -0.91 -9.35 -11.74
N TYR A 327 -1.33 -8.60 -10.72
CA TYR A 327 -0.40 -8.00 -9.76
C TYR A 327 0.14 -9.03 -8.77
N VAL A 328 1.46 -9.05 -8.65
CA VAL A 328 2.19 -9.77 -7.60
C VAL A 328 3.16 -8.79 -6.95
N ALA A 329 2.98 -8.55 -5.66
CA ALA A 329 3.92 -7.79 -4.87
C ALA A 329 5.25 -8.55 -4.78
N ALA A 330 6.26 -8.05 -5.49
CA ALA A 330 7.66 -8.47 -5.39
C ALA A 330 8.25 -8.02 -4.06
#